data_AF-A0A4U0HKC0-F1
#
_entry.id   AF-A0A4U0HKC0-F1
#
_cell.length_a   1.000
_cell.length_b   1.000
_cell.length_c   1.000
_cell.angle_alpha   90.00
_cell.angle_beta   90.00
_cell.angle_gamma   90.00
#
_symmetry.space_group_name_H-M   'P 1'
#
loop_
_entity.id
_entity.type
_entity.pdbx_description
1 polymer ?
#
loop_
_entity_poly.entity_id
_entity_poly.type
_entity_poly.pdbx_seq_one_letter_code
_entity_poly.pdbx_strand_id
1 'polypeptide(L)'
;MSTVELARLAGQLTPRQLQDEVSLALLELKGKGVKVGVAAGIVVAAVVFLVAMAISILVAAIMGLALVMPAWLAALIVAAVFLVLGSILALIGYAAVKRTMPLLPAEAIRGVRYDVGVLREGTSFDPATLEEKPVKEAPPEKPEREEPKPPAPTLEELRARTSERRDHLASIRDDLGRRVDPRPRAEQAKARAKHAADTATERLVAGADSVGEAAPELKERWKPLATLAVSLTAMGVMLRRLLHK
;
A
#
# COMPACT_ATOMS: atom_id res chain seq x y z
N MET A 1 -11.07 -28.29 -5.71
CA MET A 1 -10.84 -27.58 -4.44
C MET A 1 -11.94 -26.54 -4.27
N SER A 2 -12.74 -26.73 -3.22
CA SER A 2 -13.95 -25.95 -2.90
C SER A 2 -13.58 -24.55 -2.38
N THR A 3 -14.38 -23.54 -2.70
CA THR A 3 -14.23 -22.16 -2.20
C THR A 3 -14.36 -22.09 -0.67
N VAL A 4 -15.11 -23.01 -0.06
CA VAL A 4 -15.25 -23.16 1.39
C VAL A 4 -13.99 -23.74 2.03
N GLU A 5 -13.29 -24.64 1.31
CA GLU A 5 -11.98 -25.13 1.74
C GLU A 5 -10.92 -24.03 1.66
N LEU A 6 -10.95 -23.20 0.61
CA LEU A 6 -10.04 -22.04 0.47
C LEU A 6 -10.26 -20.99 1.56
N ALA A 7 -11.50 -20.69 1.95
CA ALA A 7 -11.79 -19.76 3.04
C ALA A 7 -11.35 -20.31 4.41
N ARG A 8 -11.53 -21.61 4.66
CA ARG A 8 -11.01 -22.28 5.87
C ARG A 8 -9.48 -22.31 5.90
N LEU A 9 -8.84 -22.61 4.77
CA LEU A 9 -7.38 -22.55 4.61
C LEU A 9 -6.85 -21.14 4.82
N ALA A 10 -7.50 -20.12 4.24
CA ALA A 10 -7.15 -18.72 4.45
C ALA A 10 -7.27 -18.34 5.94
N GLY A 11 -8.41 -18.62 6.60
CA GLY A 11 -8.59 -18.33 8.03
C GLY A 11 -7.61 -19.05 8.96
N GLN A 12 -7.07 -20.21 8.55
CA GLN A 12 -6.06 -20.95 9.31
C GLN A 12 -4.62 -20.51 9.00
N LEU A 13 -4.34 -19.99 7.81
CA LEU A 13 -3.00 -19.59 7.35
C LEU A 13 -2.70 -18.10 7.56
N THR A 14 -3.70 -17.22 7.47
CA THR A 14 -3.59 -15.77 7.68
C THR A 14 -3.00 -15.38 9.04
N PRO A 15 -3.39 -15.97 10.19
CA PRO A 15 -2.79 -15.57 11.47
C PRO A 15 -1.29 -15.93 11.56
N ARG A 16 -0.86 -17.02 10.92
CA ARG A 16 0.56 -17.39 10.87
C ARG A 16 1.36 -16.45 9.96
N GLN A 17 0.83 -16.10 8.79
CA GLN A 17 1.46 -15.11 7.91
C GLN A 17 1.58 -13.73 8.57
N LEU A 18 0.55 -13.29 9.31
CA LEU A 18 0.61 -12.04 10.07
C LEU A 18 1.69 -12.11 11.15
N GLN A 19 1.82 -13.24 11.85
CA GLN A 19 2.87 -13.43 12.84
C GLN A 19 4.27 -13.42 12.21
N ASP A 20 4.43 -14.01 11.02
CA ASP A 20 5.71 -14.02 10.29
C ASP A 20 6.09 -12.62 9.81
N GLU A 21 5.14 -11.86 9.24
CA GLU A 21 5.35 -10.48 8.80
C GLU A 21 5.65 -9.53 9.98
N VAL A 22 4.95 -9.69 11.11
CA VAL A 22 5.24 -8.96 12.35
C VAL A 22 6.63 -9.33 12.86
N SER A 23 6.99 -10.61 12.84
CA SER A 23 8.31 -11.08 13.29
C SER A 23 9.43 -10.54 12.39
N LEU A 24 9.21 -10.52 11.08
CA LEU A 24 10.13 -9.93 10.10
C LEU A 24 10.27 -8.42 10.32
N ALA A 25 9.16 -7.71 10.49
CA ALA A 25 9.16 -6.28 10.79
C ALA A 25 9.88 -5.99 12.12
N LEU A 26 9.67 -6.81 13.15
CA LEU A 26 10.37 -6.67 14.44
C LEU A 26 11.87 -6.93 14.30
N LEU A 27 12.28 -7.93 13.51
CA LEU A 27 13.69 -8.19 13.22
C LEU A 27 14.35 -7.03 12.47
N GLU A 28 13.65 -6.48 11.48
CA GLU A 28 14.13 -5.33 10.71
C GLU A 28 14.18 -4.06 11.58
N LEU A 29 13.16 -3.81 12.40
CA LEU A 29 13.14 -2.73 13.39
C LEU A 29 14.22 -2.89 14.45
N LYS A 30 14.52 -4.10 14.89
CA LYS A 30 15.62 -4.36 15.83
C LYS A 30 16.97 -4.08 15.17
N GLY A 31 17.18 -4.55 13.94
CA GLY A 31 18.41 -4.29 13.18
C GLY A 31 18.63 -2.80 12.87
N LYS A 32 17.59 -2.11 12.40
CA LYS A 32 17.63 -0.65 12.15
C LYS A 32 17.69 0.15 13.44
N GLY A 33 16.92 -0.26 14.44
CA GLY A 33 16.83 0.38 15.75
C GLY A 33 18.15 0.32 16.53
N VAL A 34 18.90 -0.77 16.45
CA VAL A 34 20.25 -0.84 17.04
C VAL A 34 21.19 0.17 16.38
N LYS A 35 21.20 0.28 15.05
CA LYS A 35 22.05 1.24 14.33
C LYS A 35 21.69 2.69 14.66
N VAL A 36 20.40 3.01 14.67
CA VAL A 36 19.90 4.34 15.06
C VAL A 36 20.20 4.61 16.53
N GLY A 37 20.05 3.62 17.41
CA GLY A 37 20.34 3.73 18.84
C GLY A 37 21.82 3.98 19.12
N VAL A 38 22.73 3.28 18.42
CA VAL A 38 24.18 3.51 18.53
C VAL A 38 24.53 4.91 18.01
N ALA A 39 23.99 5.33 16.87
CA ALA A 39 24.22 6.67 16.34
C ALA A 39 23.71 7.76 17.30
N ALA A 40 22.51 7.59 17.85
CA ALA A 40 21.95 8.49 18.86
C ALA A 40 22.82 8.51 20.13
N GLY A 41 23.30 7.35 20.58
CA GLY A 41 24.20 7.23 21.72
C GLY A 41 25.52 8.00 21.52
N ILE A 42 26.14 7.88 20.34
CA ILE A 42 27.36 8.63 19.98
C ILE A 42 27.08 10.13 19.95
N VAL A 43 25.95 10.57 19.40
CA VAL A 43 25.56 12.00 19.40
C VAL A 43 25.39 12.53 20.82
N VAL A 44 24.71 11.78 21.70
CA VAL A 44 24.56 12.17 23.10
C VAL A 44 25.91 12.27 23.78
N ALA A 45 26.80 11.29 23.59
CA ALA A 45 28.16 11.34 24.12
C ALA A 45 28.93 12.56 23.60
N ALA A 46 28.88 12.83 22.30
CA ALA A 46 29.53 13.99 21.70
C ALA A 46 29.01 15.31 22.31
N VAL A 47 27.69 15.45 22.50
CA VAL A 47 27.10 16.63 23.15
C VAL A 47 27.61 16.78 24.58
N VAL A 48 27.72 15.69 25.35
CA VAL A 48 28.28 15.73 26.70
C VAL A 48 29.73 16.24 26.70
N PHE A 49 30.57 15.72 25.80
CA PHE A 49 31.97 16.17 25.67
C PHE A 49 32.07 17.63 25.24
N LEU A 50 31.21 18.10 24.32
CA LEU A 50 31.18 19.50 23.90
C LEU A 50 30.75 20.43 25.05
N VAL A 51 29.79 20.02 25.86
CA VAL A 51 29.38 20.77 27.06
C VAL A 51 30.52 20.84 28.07
N ALA A 52 31.19 19.71 28.34
CA ALA A 52 32.35 19.68 29.23
C ALA A 52 33.49 20.59 28.72
N MET A 53 33.78 20.55 27.42
CA MET A 53 34.76 21.43 26.78
C MET A 53 34.40 22.90 26.91
N ALA A 54 33.13 23.27 26.70
CA ALA A 54 32.68 24.65 26.87
C ALA A 54 32.87 25.14 28.32
N ILE A 55 32.57 24.30 29.32
CA ILE A 55 32.82 24.61 30.74
C ILE A 55 34.32 24.78 30.99
N SER A 56 35.17 23.89 30.47
CA SER A 56 36.63 24.01 30.62
C SER A 56 37.18 25.29 30.01
N ILE A 57 36.71 25.69 28.83
CA ILE A 57 37.09 26.96 28.19
C ILE A 57 36.64 28.15 29.04
N LEU A 58 35.43 28.11 29.60
CA LEU A 58 34.92 29.17 30.47
C LEU A 58 35.79 29.33 31.71
N VAL A 59 36.13 28.23 32.38
CA VAL A 59 37.03 28.24 33.55
C VAL A 59 38.42 28.77 33.15
N ALA A 60 38.98 28.30 32.03
CA ALA A 60 40.28 28.76 31.54
C ALA A 60 40.28 30.27 31.24
N ALA A 61 39.21 30.80 30.64
CA ALA A 61 39.07 32.23 30.37
C ALA A 61 39.02 33.05 31.68
N ILE A 62 38.26 32.60 32.67
CA ILE A 62 38.17 33.26 33.98
C ILE A 62 39.54 33.22 34.68
N MET A 63 40.19 32.07 34.72
CA MET A 63 41.50 31.90 35.36
C MET A 63 42.59 32.70 34.64
N GLY A 64 42.58 32.75 33.31
CA GLY A 64 43.51 33.54 32.52
C GLY A 64 43.36 35.04 32.77
N LEU A 65 42.13 35.54 32.84
CA LEU A 65 41.86 36.94 33.15
C LEU A 65 42.14 37.27 34.62
N ALA A 66 41.95 36.31 35.53
CA ALA A 66 42.28 36.45 36.95
C ALA A 66 43.79 36.65 37.23
N LEU A 67 44.67 36.41 36.25
CA LEU A 67 46.10 36.72 36.38
C LEU A 67 46.40 38.23 36.37
N VAL A 68 45.48 39.05 35.84
CA VAL A 68 45.67 40.52 35.72
C VAL A 68 44.67 41.34 36.53
N MET A 69 43.65 40.70 37.13
CA MET A 69 42.64 41.35 37.97
C MET A 69 42.03 40.38 39.00
N PRO A 70 41.30 40.85 40.03
CA PRO A 70 40.65 39.97 41.00
C PRO A 70 39.70 38.95 40.34
N ALA A 71 39.69 37.71 40.83
CA ALA A 71 38.93 36.61 40.25
C ALA A 71 37.41 36.89 40.13
N TRP A 72 36.84 37.61 41.11
CA TRP A 72 35.42 37.99 41.08
C TRP A 72 35.10 38.93 39.91
N LEU A 73 36.01 39.87 39.59
CA LEU A 73 35.84 40.80 38.48
C LEU A 73 36.04 40.10 37.13
N ALA A 74 37.03 39.21 37.04
CA ALA A 74 37.25 38.38 35.86
C ALA A 74 36.01 37.54 35.51
N ALA A 75 35.39 36.90 36.51
CA ALA A 75 34.16 36.14 36.33
C ALA A 75 33.00 37.01 35.82
N LEU A 76 32.82 38.22 36.37
CA LEU A 76 31.78 39.15 35.92
C LEU A 76 31.99 39.62 34.48
N ILE A 77 33.24 39.90 34.07
CA ILE A 77 33.54 40.33 32.70
C ILE A 77 33.26 39.21 31.71
N VAL A 78 33.72 37.99 31.99
CA VAL A 78 33.45 36.83 31.13
C VAL A 78 31.94 36.56 31.05
N ALA A 79 31.22 36.63 32.17
CA ALA A 79 29.76 36.50 32.18
C ALA A 79 29.07 37.58 31.33
N ALA A 80 29.52 38.84 31.40
CA ALA A 80 28.98 39.93 30.60
C ALA A 80 29.18 39.69 29.08
N VAL A 81 30.36 39.20 28.67
CA VAL A 81 30.63 38.83 27.28
C VAL A 81 29.69 37.72 26.81
N PHE A 82 29.54 36.65 27.60
CA PHE A 82 28.62 35.56 27.27
C PHE A 82 27.16 36.00 27.25
N LEU A 83 26.75 36.94 28.11
CA LEU A 83 25.40 37.50 28.11
C LEU A 83 25.12 38.27 26.81
N VAL A 84 26.08 39.07 26.34
CA VAL A 84 25.96 39.80 25.06
C VAL A 84 25.86 38.83 23.89
N LEU A 85 26.78 37.86 23.79
CA LEU A 85 26.76 36.85 22.73
C LEU A 85 25.48 36.01 22.76
N GLY A 86 25.08 35.57 23.95
CA GLY A 86 23.86 34.80 24.17
C GLY A 86 22.61 35.58 23.80
N SER A 87 22.56 36.87 24.12
CA SER A 87 21.44 37.74 23.73
C SER A 87 21.35 37.92 22.21
N ILE A 88 22.49 38.11 21.53
CA ILE A 88 22.53 38.20 20.06
C ILE A 88 22.00 36.90 19.43
N LEU A 89 22.51 35.75 19.87
CA LEU A 89 22.06 34.44 19.39
C LEU A 89 20.58 34.20 19.68
N ALA A 90 20.10 34.58 20.88
CA ALA A 90 18.70 34.47 21.25
C ALA A 90 17.81 35.36 20.38
N LEU A 91 18.24 36.58 20.05
CA LEU A 91 17.50 37.46 19.14
C LEU A 91 17.47 36.92 17.71
N ILE A 92 18.57 36.35 17.21
CA ILE A 92 18.62 35.70 15.89
C ILE A 92 17.68 34.49 15.88
N GLY A 93 17.76 33.63 16.90
CA GLY A 93 16.89 32.47 17.06
C GLY A 93 15.42 32.87 17.15
N TYR A 94 15.10 33.89 17.95
CA TYR A 94 13.76 34.44 18.07
C TYR A 94 13.26 34.98 16.72
N ALA A 95 14.09 35.73 15.99
CA ALA A 95 13.73 36.25 14.67
C ALA A 95 13.51 35.12 13.64
N ALA A 96 14.34 34.07 13.68
CA ALA A 96 14.17 32.90 12.83
C ALA A 96 12.85 32.17 13.13
N VAL A 97 12.55 31.92 14.40
CA VAL A 97 11.31 31.27 14.85
C VAL A 97 10.08 32.12 14.52
N LYS A 98 10.18 33.44 14.70
CA LYS A 98 9.08 34.36 14.35
C LYS A 98 8.79 34.36 12.85
N ARG A 99 9.82 34.25 12.00
CA ARG A 99 9.67 34.14 10.55
C ARG A 99 9.07 32.82 10.09
N THR A 100 9.18 31.75 10.89
CA THR A 100 8.59 30.45 10.57
C THR A 100 7.20 30.26 11.18
N MET A 101 6.61 31.31 11.77
CA MET A 101 5.20 31.25 12.19
C MET A 101 4.25 31.37 10.98
N PRO A 102 3.18 30.55 10.95
CA PRO A 102 2.73 29.61 11.99
C PRO A 102 3.51 28.27 12.00
N LEU A 103 4.10 27.92 13.15
CA LEU A 103 4.85 26.64 13.36
C LEU A 103 3.93 25.41 13.39
N LEU A 104 2.64 25.64 13.60
CA LEU A 104 1.62 24.62 13.56
C LEU A 104 1.16 24.48 12.10
N PRO A 105 1.15 23.26 11.52
CA PRO A 105 0.59 23.04 10.20
C PRO A 105 -0.92 23.20 10.28
N ALA A 106 -1.40 24.45 10.18
CA ALA A 106 -2.79 24.84 10.36
C ALA A 106 -3.72 23.98 9.48
N GLU A 107 -3.27 23.67 8.27
CA GLU A 107 -4.01 22.82 7.33
C GLU A 107 -4.07 21.35 7.73
N ALA A 108 -3.00 20.78 8.26
CA ALA A 108 -3.02 19.39 8.74
C ALA A 108 -3.93 19.25 9.97
N ILE A 109 -3.92 20.25 10.86
CA ILE A 109 -4.80 20.29 12.03
C ILE A 109 -6.26 20.50 11.61
N ARG A 110 -6.50 21.31 10.56
CA ARG A 110 -7.83 21.50 9.98
C ARG A 110 -8.35 20.22 9.33
N GLY A 111 -7.54 19.52 8.54
CA GLY A 111 -7.89 18.24 7.91
C GLY A 111 -8.28 17.17 8.93
N VAL A 112 -7.48 17.00 10.00
CA VAL A 112 -7.81 16.05 11.08
C VAL A 112 -9.11 16.43 11.79
N ARG A 113 -9.35 17.72 12.06
CA ARG A 113 -10.61 18.18 12.67
C ARG A 113 -11.82 17.96 11.76
N TYR A 114 -11.65 18.15 10.46
CA TYR A 114 -12.66 17.88 9.45
C TYR A 114 -13.00 16.39 9.39
N ASP A 115 -11.99 15.51 9.31
CA ASP A 115 -12.19 14.06 9.26
C ASP A 115 -12.90 13.55 10.52
N VAL A 116 -12.52 14.04 11.69
CA VAL A 116 -13.18 13.70 12.96
C VAL A 116 -14.63 14.22 13.01
N GLY A 117 -14.88 15.43 12.49
CA GLY A 117 -16.22 16.01 12.39
C GLY A 117 -17.14 15.18 11.50
N VAL A 118 -16.67 14.78 10.31
CA VAL A 118 -17.41 13.92 9.38
C VAL A 118 -17.65 12.53 9.97
N LEU A 119 -16.68 11.96 10.69
CA LEU A 119 -16.87 10.68 11.38
C LEU A 119 -17.91 10.74 12.50
N ARG A 120 -18.05 11.91 13.17
CA ARG A 120 -18.97 12.08 14.30
C ARG A 120 -20.38 12.47 13.87
N GLU A 121 -20.49 13.36 12.90
CA GLU A 121 -21.74 14.05 12.53
C GLU A 121 -22.23 13.68 11.11
N GLY A 122 -21.44 12.91 10.36
CA GLY A 122 -21.80 12.43 9.03
C GLY A 122 -22.10 13.57 8.06
N THR A 123 -23.15 13.42 7.25
CA THR A 123 -23.56 14.41 6.24
C THR A 123 -24.11 15.71 6.83
N SER A 124 -24.33 15.77 8.15
CA SER A 124 -24.79 16.98 8.84
C SER A 124 -23.65 17.85 9.36
N PHE A 125 -22.40 17.38 9.23
CA PHE A 125 -21.22 18.15 9.63
C PHE A 125 -21.08 19.41 8.78
N ASP A 126 -21.10 20.59 9.42
CA ASP A 126 -20.92 21.87 8.75
C ASP A 126 -19.44 22.30 8.82
N PRO A 127 -18.70 22.26 7.70
CA PRO A 127 -17.29 22.64 7.67
C PRO A 127 -17.04 24.12 7.98
N ALA A 128 -18.05 24.98 7.87
CA ALA A 128 -17.93 26.40 8.21
C ALA A 128 -17.70 26.64 9.71
N THR A 129 -18.01 25.66 10.56
CA THR A 129 -17.76 25.72 12.02
C THR A 129 -16.27 25.70 12.38
N LEU A 130 -15.41 25.26 11.46
CA LEU A 130 -13.95 25.21 11.64
C LEU A 130 -13.24 26.48 11.16
N GLU A 131 -13.95 27.43 10.54
CA GLU A 131 -13.41 28.70 10.07
C GLU A 131 -13.32 29.70 11.23
N GLU A 132 -12.16 29.77 11.90
CA GLU A 132 -11.86 30.92 12.74
C GLU A 132 -11.58 32.15 11.86
N LYS A 133 -12.26 33.26 12.21
CA LYS A 133 -12.14 34.61 11.63
C LYS A 133 -10.70 34.97 11.23
N PRO A 134 -10.47 35.59 10.05
CA PRO A 134 -9.12 35.91 9.61
C PRO A 134 -8.46 36.91 10.57
N VAL A 135 -7.23 36.58 10.98
CA VAL A 135 -6.34 37.54 11.64
C VAL A 135 -6.10 38.69 10.65
N LYS A 136 -6.43 39.90 11.11
CA LYS A 136 -6.35 41.18 10.41
C LYS A 136 -5.03 41.36 9.64
N GLU A 137 -5.14 41.64 8.35
CA GLU A 137 -4.06 41.85 7.38
C GLU A 137 -3.19 43.08 7.68
N ALA A 138 -1.89 42.98 7.33
CA ALA A 138 -0.98 44.12 7.13
C ALA A 138 -1.11 44.66 5.68
N PRO A 139 -0.71 45.92 5.38
CA PRO A 139 -1.06 46.63 4.12
C PRO A 139 -0.37 46.09 2.84
N PRO A 140 -0.79 46.52 1.63
CA PRO A 140 -0.76 45.72 0.41
C PRO A 140 0.53 45.85 -0.42
N GLU A 141 0.99 44.74 -1.01
CA GLU A 141 1.86 44.72 -2.20
C GLU A 141 1.02 44.49 -3.48
N LYS A 142 1.43 45.14 -4.57
CA LYS A 142 0.75 45.18 -5.89
C LYS A 142 0.96 43.87 -6.69
N PRO A 143 0.10 43.55 -7.67
CA PRO A 143 0.02 42.22 -8.27
C PRO A 143 1.06 41.98 -9.37
N GLU A 144 1.84 40.91 -9.24
CA GLU A 144 2.54 40.29 -10.38
C GLU A 144 1.76 39.05 -10.86
N ARG A 145 1.61 38.95 -12.18
CA ARG A 145 0.82 37.97 -12.91
C ARG A 145 1.36 36.55 -12.78
N GLU A 146 0.44 35.58 -12.71
CA GLU A 146 0.68 34.14 -12.72
C GLU A 146 1.33 33.64 -14.02
N GLU A 147 2.28 32.71 -13.92
CA GLU A 147 2.15 31.41 -14.58
C GLU A 147 2.88 30.31 -13.76
N PRO A 148 2.28 29.11 -13.60
CA PRO A 148 2.49 28.27 -12.42
C PRO A 148 3.44 27.10 -12.69
N LYS A 149 4.47 26.95 -11.86
CA LYS A 149 5.20 25.67 -11.71
C LYS A 149 4.47 24.85 -10.65
N PRO A 150 4.06 23.60 -10.91
CA PRO A 150 3.20 22.86 -9.99
C PRO A 150 3.90 22.68 -8.62
N PRO A 151 3.18 22.86 -7.51
CA PRO A 151 3.72 22.69 -6.17
C PRO A 151 4.17 21.24 -5.95
N ALA A 152 5.19 21.04 -5.12
CA ALA A 152 5.66 19.70 -4.78
C ALA A 152 4.51 18.86 -4.18
N PRO A 153 4.34 17.58 -4.59
CA PRO A 153 3.18 16.78 -4.19
C PRO A 153 3.07 16.64 -2.66
N THR A 154 1.87 16.88 -2.14
CA THR A 154 1.58 16.82 -0.70
C THR A 154 1.51 15.37 -0.21
N LEU A 155 1.67 15.15 1.10
CA LEU A 155 1.68 13.80 1.69
C LEU A 155 0.37 13.03 1.46
N GLU A 156 -0.75 13.73 1.25
CA GLU A 156 -2.04 13.15 0.89
C GLU A 156 -2.11 12.76 -0.57
N GLU A 157 -1.56 13.59 -1.46
CA GLU A 157 -1.34 13.18 -2.85
C GLU A 157 -0.41 11.96 -2.92
N LEU A 158 0.60 11.87 -2.06
CA LEU A 158 1.48 10.70 -1.97
C LEU A 158 0.75 9.46 -1.43
N ARG A 159 -0.14 9.61 -0.45
CA ARG A 159 -0.94 8.51 0.10
C ARG A 159 -2.04 8.06 -0.85
N ALA A 160 -2.75 8.98 -1.51
CA ALA A 160 -3.74 8.69 -2.53
C ALA A 160 -3.11 7.97 -3.73
N ARG A 161 -1.93 8.43 -4.18
CA ARG A 161 -1.15 7.71 -5.22
C ARG A 161 -0.68 6.34 -4.76
N THR A 162 -0.46 6.16 -3.46
CA THR A 162 -0.04 4.86 -2.90
C THR A 162 -1.23 3.91 -2.76
N SER A 163 -2.42 4.38 -2.38
CA SER A 163 -3.63 3.55 -2.34
C SER A 163 -4.11 3.18 -3.73
N GLU A 164 -4.11 4.13 -4.67
CA GLU A 164 -4.47 3.89 -6.07
C GLU A 164 -3.51 2.87 -6.73
N ARG A 165 -2.21 2.91 -6.41
CA ARG A 165 -1.25 1.88 -6.82
C ARG A 165 -1.55 0.52 -6.22
N ARG A 166 -2.03 0.45 -4.97
CA ARG A 166 -2.38 -0.82 -4.32
C ARG A 166 -3.62 -1.45 -4.93
N ASP A 167 -4.62 -0.64 -5.26
CA ASP A 167 -5.85 -1.10 -5.91
C ASP A 167 -5.57 -1.54 -7.35
N HIS A 168 -4.69 -0.83 -8.05
CA HIS A 168 -4.24 -1.24 -9.38
C HIS A 168 -3.49 -2.58 -9.35
N LEU A 169 -2.56 -2.78 -8.40
CA LEU A 169 -1.84 -4.05 -8.23
C LEU A 169 -2.78 -5.20 -7.84
N ALA A 170 -3.81 -4.94 -7.03
CA ALA A 170 -4.82 -5.92 -6.69
C ALA A 170 -5.59 -6.38 -7.95
N SER A 171 -5.96 -5.46 -8.84
CA SER A 171 -6.61 -5.81 -10.10
C SER A 171 -5.71 -6.63 -11.04
N ILE A 172 -4.41 -6.32 -11.13
CA ILE A 172 -3.43 -7.07 -11.95
C ILE A 172 -3.26 -8.50 -11.42
N ARG A 173 -3.21 -8.68 -10.10
CA ARG A 173 -3.18 -10.00 -9.46
C ARG A 173 -4.43 -10.80 -9.79
N ASP A 174 -5.60 -10.18 -9.71
CA ASP A 174 -6.88 -10.85 -9.96
C ASP A 174 -7.04 -11.21 -11.44
N ASP A 175 -6.48 -10.40 -12.35
CA ASP A 175 -6.43 -10.69 -13.79
C ASP A 175 -5.48 -11.86 -14.11
N LEU A 176 -4.31 -11.93 -13.47
CA LEU A 176 -3.39 -13.07 -13.58
C LEU A 176 -4.03 -14.36 -13.03
N GLY A 177 -4.68 -14.28 -11.86
CA GLY A 177 -5.39 -15.41 -11.26
C GLY A 177 -6.47 -15.98 -12.19
N ARG A 178 -7.16 -15.12 -12.94
CA ARG A 178 -8.17 -15.53 -13.93
C ARG A 178 -7.55 -16.15 -15.19
N ARG A 179 -6.35 -15.71 -15.59
CA ARG A 179 -5.64 -16.24 -16.78
C ARG A 179 -4.97 -17.60 -16.52
N VAL A 180 -4.60 -17.87 -15.27
CA VAL A 180 -3.90 -19.08 -14.84
C VAL A 180 -4.87 -20.18 -14.35
N ASP A 181 -6.16 -19.89 -14.16
CA ASP A 181 -7.15 -20.91 -13.78
C ASP A 181 -7.47 -21.88 -14.96
N PRO A 182 -7.11 -23.17 -14.89
CA PRO A 182 -7.34 -24.13 -15.98
C PRO A 182 -8.78 -24.68 -16.01
N ARG A 183 -9.58 -24.44 -14.98
CA ARG A 183 -10.92 -25.03 -14.80
C ARG A 183 -11.93 -24.66 -15.89
N PRO A 184 -12.11 -23.39 -16.30
CA PRO A 184 -13.11 -23.04 -17.32
C PRO A 184 -12.80 -23.64 -18.70
N ARG A 185 -11.51 -23.82 -19.04
CA ARG A 185 -11.11 -24.49 -20.29
C ARG A 185 -11.43 -25.99 -20.27
N ALA A 186 -11.22 -26.65 -19.13
CA ALA A 186 -11.53 -28.07 -18.96
C ALA A 186 -13.05 -28.33 -19.04
N GLU A 187 -13.87 -27.49 -18.40
CA GLU A 187 -15.33 -27.64 -18.44
C GLU A 187 -15.92 -27.30 -19.82
N GLN A 188 -15.40 -26.29 -20.54
CA GLN A 188 -15.80 -26.04 -21.93
C GLN A 188 -15.44 -27.20 -22.87
N ALA A 189 -14.28 -27.83 -22.70
CA ALA A 189 -13.88 -28.99 -23.51
C ALA A 189 -14.81 -30.20 -23.26
N LYS A 190 -15.15 -30.46 -22.00
CA LYS A 190 -16.11 -31.51 -21.62
C LYS A 190 -17.52 -31.24 -22.17
N ALA A 191 -18.01 -30.00 -22.05
CA ALA A 191 -19.33 -29.63 -22.56
C ALA A 191 -19.42 -29.76 -24.08
N ARG A 192 -18.38 -29.33 -24.82
CA ARG A 192 -18.32 -29.50 -26.29
C ARG A 192 -18.27 -30.96 -26.69
N ALA A 193 -17.49 -31.78 -25.99
CA ALA A 193 -17.43 -33.21 -26.26
C ALA A 193 -18.78 -33.89 -26.00
N LYS A 194 -19.50 -33.49 -24.94
CA LYS A 194 -20.82 -34.01 -24.62
C LYS A 194 -21.87 -33.62 -25.66
N HIS A 195 -21.92 -32.33 -26.05
CA HIS A 195 -22.83 -31.89 -27.11
C HIS A 195 -22.56 -32.60 -28.44
N ALA A 196 -21.30 -32.76 -28.83
CA ALA A 196 -20.96 -33.50 -30.05
C ALA A 196 -21.42 -34.97 -30.01
N ALA A 197 -21.31 -35.61 -28.84
CA ALA A 197 -21.80 -36.97 -28.63
C ALA A 197 -23.33 -37.05 -28.66
N ASP A 198 -24.02 -36.11 -28.00
CA ASP A 198 -25.49 -36.07 -27.95
C ASP A 198 -26.07 -35.82 -29.35
N THR A 199 -25.52 -34.86 -30.12
CA THR A 199 -25.96 -34.60 -31.50
C THR A 199 -25.68 -35.77 -32.44
N ALA A 200 -24.57 -36.50 -32.24
CA ALA A 200 -24.30 -37.71 -33.00
C ALA A 200 -25.30 -38.81 -32.67
N THR A 201 -25.68 -38.94 -31.40
CA THR A 201 -26.66 -39.93 -30.94
C THR A 201 -28.05 -39.61 -31.47
N GLU A 202 -28.50 -38.35 -31.42
CA GLU A 202 -29.79 -37.92 -31.99
C GLU A 202 -29.86 -38.18 -33.50
N ARG A 203 -28.79 -37.91 -34.25
CA ARG A 203 -28.76 -38.19 -35.70
C ARG A 203 -28.82 -39.68 -36.01
N LEU A 204 -28.22 -40.52 -35.17
CA LEU A 204 -28.29 -41.97 -35.31
C LEU A 204 -29.69 -42.50 -34.98
N VAL A 205 -30.35 -41.97 -33.94
CA VAL A 205 -31.71 -42.36 -33.55
C VAL A 205 -32.74 -41.87 -34.57
N ALA A 206 -32.67 -40.61 -35.02
CA ALA A 206 -33.54 -40.08 -36.08
C ALA A 206 -33.36 -40.84 -37.40
N GLY A 207 -32.12 -41.25 -37.71
CA GLY A 207 -31.84 -42.15 -38.82
C GLY A 207 -32.47 -43.54 -38.64
N ALA A 208 -32.47 -44.08 -37.43
CA ALA A 208 -33.05 -45.38 -37.12
C ALA A 208 -34.60 -45.40 -37.19
N ASP A 209 -35.27 -44.34 -36.71
CA ASP A 209 -36.73 -44.22 -36.81
C ASP A 209 -37.20 -44.08 -38.27
N SER A 210 -36.44 -43.34 -39.10
CA SER A 210 -36.72 -43.26 -40.55
C SER A 210 -36.56 -44.60 -41.28
N VAL A 211 -35.79 -45.53 -40.72
CA VAL A 211 -35.61 -46.89 -41.24
C VAL A 211 -36.69 -47.84 -40.70
N GLY A 212 -37.24 -47.58 -39.51
CA GLY A 212 -38.32 -48.35 -38.88
C GLY A 212 -39.69 -48.20 -39.57
N GLU A 213 -39.97 -47.05 -40.18
CA GLU A 213 -41.22 -46.82 -40.92
C GLU A 213 -41.26 -47.58 -42.27
N ALA A 214 -40.10 -47.93 -42.84
CA ALA A 214 -39.95 -48.60 -44.14
C ALA A 214 -39.86 -50.14 -44.04
N ALA A 215 -40.42 -50.73 -42.98
CA ALA A 215 -40.01 -52.04 -42.46
C ALA A 215 -40.51 -53.34 -43.14
N PRO A 216 -41.37 -53.40 -44.17
CA PRO A 216 -41.58 -54.71 -44.82
C PRO A 216 -40.58 -55.01 -45.94
N GLU A 217 -40.15 -54.02 -46.74
CA GLU A 217 -39.45 -54.32 -48.01
C GLU A 217 -37.92 -54.06 -48.00
N LEU A 218 -37.36 -53.33 -47.03
CA LEU A 218 -35.93 -52.99 -47.03
C LEU A 218 -35.02 -53.99 -46.27
N LYS A 219 -35.56 -55.13 -45.82
CA LYS A 219 -34.86 -56.07 -44.92
C LYS A 219 -33.83 -56.96 -45.62
N GLU A 220 -33.93 -57.14 -46.94
CA GLU A 220 -32.99 -57.97 -47.69
C GLU A 220 -31.78 -57.21 -48.25
N ARG A 221 -31.89 -55.89 -48.49
CA ARG A 221 -30.83 -55.13 -49.18
C ARG A 221 -29.75 -54.55 -48.26
N TRP A 222 -29.94 -54.54 -46.94
CA TRP A 222 -29.07 -53.80 -46.01
C TRP A 222 -28.22 -54.67 -45.07
N LYS A 223 -28.19 -55.99 -45.28
CA LYS A 223 -27.28 -56.91 -44.55
C LYS A 223 -25.80 -56.47 -44.53
N PRO A 224 -25.20 -55.91 -45.60
CA PRO A 224 -23.80 -55.45 -45.53
C PRO A 224 -23.60 -54.07 -44.89
N LEU A 225 -24.67 -53.31 -44.60
CA LEU A 225 -24.57 -51.98 -43.97
C LEU A 225 -24.83 -52.05 -42.46
N ALA A 226 -25.57 -53.05 -41.99
CA ALA A 226 -25.68 -53.38 -40.58
C ALA A 226 -24.33 -53.76 -39.93
N THR A 227 -23.41 -54.38 -40.69
CA THR A 227 -22.06 -54.69 -40.21
C THR A 227 -21.16 -53.45 -40.06
N LEU A 228 -21.41 -52.36 -40.81
CA LEU A 228 -20.72 -51.07 -40.63
C LEU A 228 -21.20 -50.30 -39.38
N ALA A 229 -22.49 -50.40 -39.05
CA ALA A 229 -23.05 -49.80 -37.84
C ALA A 229 -22.48 -50.43 -36.55
N VAL A 230 -22.22 -51.75 -36.57
CA VAL A 230 -21.57 -52.47 -35.47
C VAL A 230 -20.06 -52.10 -35.36
N SER A 231 -19.39 -51.80 -36.47
CA SER A 231 -17.99 -51.35 -36.47
C SER A 231 -17.80 -49.94 -35.89
N LEU A 232 -18.72 -49.01 -36.17
CA LEU A 232 -18.66 -47.64 -35.66
C LEU A 232 -18.93 -47.53 -34.15
N THR A 233 -19.78 -48.40 -33.60
CA THR A 233 -20.01 -48.46 -32.15
C THR A 233 -18.80 -49.02 -31.41
N ALA A 234 -18.12 -50.01 -31.95
CA ALA A 234 -16.85 -50.51 -31.41
C ALA A 234 -15.73 -49.44 -31.43
N MET A 235 -15.65 -48.65 -32.50
CA MET A 235 -14.65 -47.57 -32.61
C MET A 235 -14.92 -46.41 -31.65
N GLY A 236 -16.18 -46.06 -31.42
CA GLY A 236 -16.57 -45.05 -30.42
C GLY A 236 -16.25 -45.46 -28.99
N VAL A 237 -16.43 -46.74 -28.64
CA VAL A 237 -16.05 -47.29 -27.32
C VAL A 237 -14.53 -47.32 -27.16
N MET A 238 -13.78 -47.62 -28.22
CA MET A 238 -12.31 -47.64 -28.19
C MET A 238 -11.71 -46.23 -28.04
N LEU A 239 -12.27 -45.22 -28.71
CA LEU A 239 -11.89 -43.80 -28.56
C LEU A 239 -12.20 -43.26 -27.16
N ARG A 240 -13.34 -43.62 -26.58
CA ARG A 240 -13.69 -43.26 -25.20
C ARG A 240 -12.73 -43.86 -24.17
N ARG A 241 -12.19 -45.05 -24.43
CA ARG A 241 -11.24 -45.74 -23.55
C ARG A 241 -9.80 -45.22 -23.66
N LEU A 242 -9.45 -44.57 -24.78
CA LEU A 242 -8.13 -43.98 -25.03
C LEU A 242 -7.99 -42.55 -24.47
N LEU A 243 -9.11 -41.83 -24.32
CA LEU A 243 -9.19 -40.48 -23.73
C LEU A 243 -9.37 -40.49 -22.20
N HIS A 244 -9.53 -41.66 -21.60
CA HIS A 244 -9.68 -41.89 -20.16
C HIS A 244 -8.53 -42.73 -19.56
N LYS A 245 -7.29 -42.49 -20.04
CA LYS A 245 -6.05 -42.98 -19.44
C LYS A 245 -5.16 -41.81 -19.05
#